data_AF-A0A7L3C297-F1
#
_entry.id   AF-A0A7L3C297-F1
#
_cell.length_a   1.000
_cell.length_b   1.000
_cell.length_c   1.000
_cell.angle_alpha   90.00
_cell.angle_beta   90.00
_cell.angle_gamma   90.00
#
_symmetry.space_group_name_H-M   'P 1'
#
loop_
_entity.id
_entity.type
_entity.pdbx_description
1 polymer ?
#
loop_
_entity_poly.entity_id
_entity_poly.type
_entity_poly.pdbx_seq_one_letter_code
_entity_poly.pdbx_strand_id
1 'polypeptide(L)'
;ADEHLDLDDGRWEDIHVVTGALKLFFRELPEPLVPFSHFDKFIAAIKMQDPTRRGRCVRDLVFSLPPAHHDTMKLLFHHLCRVIEYKEENRMSVQSIAIVFGPTLLRPASEEGNMAMHMVFQNQVVEHILNQYSYIFPD
;
A
#
# COMPACT_ATOMS: atom_id res chain seq x y z
N ALA A 1 -10.32 2.69 27.91
CA ALA A 1 -11.76 2.81 27.65
C ALA A 1 -11.94 2.43 26.21
N ASP A 2 -12.69 1.36 25.95
CA ASP A 2 -13.03 0.94 24.60
C ASP A 2 -14.11 1.92 24.12
N GLU A 3 -13.68 3.05 23.53
CA GLU A 3 -14.61 3.98 22.89
C GLU A 3 -15.12 3.26 21.64
N HIS A 4 -16.35 2.76 21.74
CA HIS A 4 -17.04 2.17 20.60
C HIS A 4 -17.22 3.26 19.53
N LEU A 5 -16.32 3.26 18.55
CA LEU A 5 -16.34 4.19 17.43
C LEU A 5 -17.42 3.75 16.45
N ASP A 6 -18.56 4.44 16.48
CA ASP A 6 -19.62 4.27 15.49
C ASP A 6 -19.28 5.12 14.26
N LEU A 7 -18.90 4.47 13.16
CA LEU A 7 -18.61 5.12 11.88
C LEU A 7 -19.89 5.50 11.11
N ASP A 8 -21.05 5.00 11.52
CA ASP A 8 -22.35 5.36 10.94
C ASP A 8 -22.97 6.61 11.63
N ASP A 9 -22.28 7.15 12.65
CA ASP A 9 -22.62 8.43 13.27
C ASP A 9 -22.47 9.57 12.24
N GLY A 10 -23.46 10.47 12.17
CA GLY A 10 -23.50 11.61 11.27
C GLY A 10 -22.23 12.49 11.28
N ARG A 11 -21.44 12.44 12.37
CA ARG A 11 -20.13 13.11 12.47
C ARG A 11 -19.08 12.61 11.47
N TRP A 12 -19.26 11.41 10.91
CA TRP A 12 -18.36 10.78 9.93
C TRP A 12 -18.99 10.63 8.54
N GLU A 13 -20.09 11.33 8.26
CA GLU A 13 -20.79 11.30 6.96
C GLU A 13 -19.87 11.60 5.78
N ASP A 14 -18.88 12.48 5.98
CA ASP A 14 -17.84 12.70 4.98
C ASP A 14 -16.83 11.56 4.99
N ILE A 15 -16.97 10.64 4.02
CA ILE A 15 -16.06 9.53 3.78
C ILE A 15 -14.58 9.96 3.61
N HIS A 16 -14.32 11.22 3.24
CA HIS A 16 -12.96 11.74 3.17
C HIS A 16 -12.29 11.87 4.53
N VAL A 17 -13.06 12.04 5.61
CA VAL A 17 -12.56 12.03 6.99
C VAL A 17 -12.08 10.63 7.36
N VAL A 18 -12.92 9.61 7.13
CA VAL A 18 -12.60 8.21 7.44
C VAL A 18 -11.38 7.73 6.64
N THR A 19 -11.36 8.00 5.32
CA THR A 19 -10.21 7.64 4.49
C THR A 19 -8.95 8.44 4.87
N GLY A 20 -9.11 9.70 5.28
CA GLY A 20 -8.05 10.52 5.86
C GLY A 20 -7.42 9.88 7.09
N ALA A 21 -8.25 9.47 8.05
CA ALA A 21 -7.84 8.81 9.28
C ALA A 21 -7.12 7.48 9.01
N LEU A 22 -7.62 6.66 8.08
CA LEU A 22 -6.96 5.42 7.67
C LEU A 22 -5.55 5.67 7.11
N LYS A 23 -5.40 6.66 6.22
CA LYS A 23 -4.09 7.04 5.67
C LYS A 23 -3.16 7.59 6.76
N LEU A 24 -3.70 8.35 7.71
CA LEU A 24 -2.93 8.89 8.83
C LEU A 24 -2.42 7.77 9.74
N PHE A 25 -3.26 6.80 10.07
CA PHE A 25 -2.89 5.63 10.87
C PHE A 25 -1.63 4.95 10.32
N PHE A 26 -1.61 4.61 9.01
CA PHE A 26 -0.44 3.99 8.39
C PHE A 26 0.81 4.89 8.38
N ARG A 27 0.63 6.20 8.20
CA ARG A 27 1.74 7.18 8.23
C ARG A 27 2.36 7.30 9.62
N GLU A 28 1.56 7.19 10.68
CA GLU A 28 1.99 7.37 12.07
C GLU A 28 2.51 6.09 12.74
N LEU A 29 2.37 4.92 12.10
CA LEU A 29 2.99 3.69 12.60
C LEU A 29 4.50 3.91 12.82
N PRO A 30 5.10 3.46 13.94
CA PRO A 30 6.55 3.58 14.17
C PRO A 30 7.38 2.91 13.08
N GLU A 31 6.90 1.78 12.56
CA GLU A 31 7.42 1.09 11.38
C GLU A 31 6.35 1.08 10.28
N PRO A 32 6.68 1.44 9.02
CA PRO A 32 5.70 1.43 7.93
C PRO A 32 5.16 0.02 7.64
N LEU A 33 4.02 -0.07 6.96
CA LEU A 33 3.40 -1.36 6.61
C LEU A 33 4.37 -2.24 5.81
N VAL A 34 5.13 -1.66 4.87
CA VAL A 34 6.32 -2.31 4.31
C VAL A 34 7.51 -1.97 5.20
N PRO A 35 8.04 -2.91 6.01
CA PRO A 35 9.10 -2.65 6.97
C PRO A 35 10.34 -2.00 6.33
N PHE A 36 11.08 -1.21 7.10
CA PHE A 36 12.30 -0.56 6.62
C PHE A 36 13.32 -1.57 6.07
N SER A 37 13.39 -2.76 6.70
CA SER A 37 14.24 -3.88 6.28
C SER A 37 13.84 -4.50 4.92
N HIS A 38 12.65 -4.20 4.42
CA HIS A 38 12.12 -4.68 3.15
C HIS A 38 12.08 -3.59 2.07
N PHE A 39 12.14 -2.31 2.45
CA PHE A 39 12.04 -1.17 1.53
C PHE A 39 12.93 -1.34 0.31
N ASP A 40 14.26 -1.39 0.49
CA ASP A 40 15.21 -1.48 -0.63
C ASP A 40 15.04 -2.77 -1.46
N LYS A 41 14.55 -3.85 -0.84
CA LYS A 41 14.29 -5.12 -1.54
C LYS A 41 13.12 -4.98 -2.50
N PHE A 42 12.04 -4.31 -2.09
CA PHE A 42 10.91 -4.00 -2.97
C PHE A 42 11.33 -3.06 -4.11
N ILE A 43 12.16 -2.04 -3.81
CA ILE A 43 12.69 -1.13 -4.85
C ILE A 43 13.60 -1.88 -5.83
N ALA A 44 14.42 -2.83 -5.35
CA ALA A 44 15.23 -3.67 -6.22
C ALA A 44 14.36 -4.59 -7.10
N ALA A 45 13.31 -5.17 -6.54
CA ALA A 45 12.37 -6.03 -7.26
C ALA A 45 11.66 -5.25 -8.38
N ILE A 46 11.16 -4.04 -8.12
CA ILE A 46 10.39 -3.27 -9.11
C ILE A 46 11.23 -2.82 -10.31
N LYS A 47 12.54 -2.63 -10.09
CA LYS A 47 13.53 -2.28 -11.11
C LYS A 47 13.92 -3.45 -12.03
N MET A 48 13.49 -4.69 -11.73
CA MET A 48 13.76 -5.84 -12.58
C MET A 48 13.03 -5.69 -13.92
N GLN A 49 13.78 -5.89 -15.02
CA GLN A 49 13.25 -5.78 -16.39
C GLN A 49 12.34 -6.94 -16.77
N ASP A 50 12.61 -8.14 -16.24
CA ASP A 50 11.82 -9.35 -16.49
C ASP A 50 10.53 -9.31 -15.64
N PRO A 51 9.34 -9.22 -16.25
CA PRO A 51 8.08 -9.11 -15.52
C PRO A 51 7.76 -10.34 -14.66
N THR A 52 8.13 -11.53 -15.13
CA THR A 52 7.88 -12.80 -14.43
C THR A 52 8.75 -12.90 -13.20
N ARG A 53 10.05 -12.59 -13.33
CA ARG A 53 10.98 -12.57 -12.19
C ARG A 53 10.59 -11.49 -11.18
N ARG A 54 10.18 -10.32 -11.67
CA ARG A 54 9.68 -9.23 -10.82
C ARG A 54 8.48 -9.66 -10.01
N GLY A 55 7.45 -10.22 -10.66
CA GLY A 55 6.23 -10.69 -9.98
C GLY A 55 6.54 -11.74 -8.92
N ARG A 56 7.37 -12.73 -9.25
CA ARG A 56 7.81 -13.75 -8.29
C ARG A 56 8.56 -13.14 -7.10
N CYS A 57 9.51 -12.23 -7.36
CA CYS A 57 10.30 -11.60 -6.30
C CYS A 57 9.45 -10.74 -5.37
N VAL A 58 8.52 -9.94 -5.92
CA VAL A 58 7.57 -9.16 -5.12
C VAL A 58 6.69 -10.08 -4.27
N ARG A 59 6.19 -11.18 -4.84
CA ARG A 59 5.41 -12.17 -4.10
C ARG A 59 6.23 -12.76 -2.94
N ASP A 60 7.43 -13.23 -3.21
CA ASP A 60 8.30 -13.83 -2.18
C ASP A 60 8.61 -12.83 -1.04
N LEU A 61 8.78 -11.54 -1.37
CA LEU A 61 8.95 -10.47 -0.36
C LEU A 61 7.70 -10.21 0.47
N VAL A 62 6.52 -10.27 -0.14
CA VAL A 62 5.24 -10.15 0.58
C VAL A 62 5.08 -11.32 1.56
N PHE A 63 5.37 -12.55 1.13
CA PHE A 63 5.32 -13.73 2.01
C PHE A 63 6.39 -13.73 3.10
N SER A 64 7.48 -12.98 2.95
CA SER A 64 8.51 -12.83 3.99
C SER A 64 8.19 -11.76 5.04
N LEU A 65 7.09 -11.02 4.89
CA LEU A 65 6.67 -10.00 5.86
C LEU A 65 6.27 -10.65 7.19
N PRO A 66 6.40 -9.92 8.32
CA PRO A 66 5.78 -10.34 9.58
C PRO A 66 4.28 -10.58 9.40
N PRO A 67 3.66 -11.57 10.10
CA PRO A 67 2.27 -11.94 9.88
C PRO A 67 1.28 -10.77 9.92
N ALA A 68 1.41 -9.90 10.92
CA ALA A 68 0.54 -8.72 11.05
C ALA A 68 0.66 -7.76 9.85
N HIS A 69 1.85 -7.59 9.27
CA HIS A 69 2.08 -6.74 8.11
C HIS A 69 1.51 -7.38 6.84
N HIS A 70 1.75 -8.68 6.66
CA HIS A 70 1.20 -9.45 5.55
C HIS A 70 -0.33 -9.41 5.54
N ASP A 71 -0.98 -9.73 6.66
CA ASP A 71 -2.44 -9.84 6.73
C ASP A 71 -3.12 -8.48 6.58
N THR A 72 -2.53 -7.44 7.18
CA THR A 72 -2.98 -6.05 6.99
C THR A 72 -2.83 -5.62 5.54
N MET A 73 -1.73 -5.97 4.88
CA MET A 73 -1.52 -5.69 3.46
C MET A 73 -2.54 -6.42 2.58
N LYS A 74 -2.79 -7.72 2.82
CA LYS A 74 -3.78 -8.51 2.07
C LYS A 74 -5.16 -7.85 2.13
N LEU A 75 -5.60 -7.44 3.33
CA LEU A 75 -6.90 -6.81 3.54
C LEU A 75 -6.98 -5.42 2.90
N LEU A 76 -5.96 -4.58 3.10
CA LEU A 76 -5.91 -3.24 2.54
C LEU A 76 -5.94 -3.29 1.00
N PHE A 77 -5.07 -4.09 0.39
CA PHE A 77 -5.00 -4.17 -1.07
C PHE A 77 -6.26 -4.81 -1.66
N HIS A 78 -6.92 -5.75 -0.97
CA HIS A 78 -8.24 -6.24 -1.38
C HIS A 78 -9.26 -5.10 -1.47
N HIS A 79 -9.33 -4.27 -0.42
CA HIS A 79 -10.23 -3.12 -0.39
C HIS A 79 -9.90 -2.12 -1.50
N LEU A 80 -8.62 -1.83 -1.74
CA LEU A 80 -8.21 -0.91 -2.80
C LEU A 80 -8.55 -1.46 -4.20
N CYS A 81 -8.41 -2.75 -4.44
CA CYS A 81 -8.87 -3.39 -5.68
C CYS A 81 -10.37 -3.15 -5.89
N ARG A 82 -11.20 -3.33 -4.85
CA ARG A 82 -12.64 -3.02 -4.92
C ARG A 82 -12.91 -1.54 -5.21
N VAL A 83 -12.15 -0.61 -4.60
CA VAL A 83 -12.30 0.83 -4.90
C VAL A 83 -12.01 1.11 -6.39
N ILE A 84 -10.99 0.46 -6.96
CA ILE A 84 -10.59 0.63 -8.36
C ILE A 84 -11.64 0.07 -9.34
N GLU A 85 -12.42 -0.93 -8.94
CA GLU A 85 -13.53 -1.45 -9.75
C GLU A 85 -14.58 -0.36 -10.05
N TYR A 86 -14.74 0.63 -9.16
CA TYR A 86 -15.65 1.77 -9.32
C TYR A 86 -14.97 3.03 -9.91
N LYS A 87 -13.82 2.89 -10.57
CA LYS A 87 -13.04 4.03 -11.10
C LYS A 87 -13.80 4.96 -12.03
N GLU A 88 -14.85 4.49 -12.72
CA GLU A 88 -15.65 5.32 -13.62
C GLU A 88 -16.49 6.37 -12.84
N GLU A 89 -16.83 6.06 -11.58
CA GLU A 89 -17.58 6.94 -10.69
C GLU A 89 -16.65 7.75 -9.78
N ASN A 90 -15.72 7.08 -9.10
CA ASN A 90 -14.85 7.71 -8.10
C ASN A 90 -13.54 8.29 -8.68
N ARG A 91 -13.25 8.02 -9.97
CA ARG A 91 -12.05 8.48 -10.70
C ARG A 91 -10.72 7.97 -10.15
N MET A 92 -10.74 6.95 -9.28
CA MET A 92 -9.56 6.37 -8.66
C MET A 92 -9.03 5.19 -9.50
N SER A 93 -8.12 5.49 -10.41
CA SER A 93 -7.33 4.45 -11.12
C SER A 93 -6.27 3.83 -10.21
N VAL A 94 -5.71 2.68 -10.65
CA VAL A 94 -4.53 2.04 -10.01
C VAL A 94 -3.41 3.07 -9.77
N GLN A 95 -3.11 3.91 -10.78
CA GLN A 95 -2.06 4.91 -10.68
C GLN A 95 -2.38 5.99 -9.65
N SER A 96 -3.61 6.49 -9.61
CA SER A 96 -4.01 7.51 -8.62
C SER A 96 -3.98 6.97 -7.18
N ILE A 97 -4.40 5.71 -6.97
CA ILE A 97 -4.31 5.02 -5.69
C ILE A 97 -2.85 4.82 -5.31
N ALA A 98 -2.01 4.39 -6.25
CA ALA A 98 -0.58 4.19 -6.01
C ALA A 98 0.15 5.48 -5.62
N ILE A 99 -0.22 6.63 -6.18
CA ILE A 99 0.32 7.95 -5.79
C ILE A 99 -0.02 8.28 -4.33
N VAL A 100 -1.21 7.93 -3.87
CA VAL A 100 -1.65 8.17 -2.48
C VAL A 100 -1.01 7.17 -1.52
N PHE A 101 -1.01 5.88 -1.88
CA PHE A 101 -0.60 4.81 -0.98
C PHE A 101 0.89 4.47 -1.02
N GLY A 102 1.62 4.84 -2.08
CA GLY A 102 3.07 4.68 -2.18
C GLY A 102 3.80 5.26 -0.96
N PRO A 103 3.75 6.58 -0.73
CA PRO A 103 4.38 7.20 0.44
C PRO A 103 3.68 6.89 1.78
N THR A 104 2.42 6.44 1.73
CA THR A 104 1.66 6.06 2.93
C THR A 104 2.12 4.72 3.51
N LEU A 105 2.48 3.77 2.64
CA LEU A 105 2.82 2.40 3.03
C LEU A 105 4.33 2.12 3.01
N LEU A 106 5.09 2.93 2.29
CA LEU A 106 6.54 2.80 2.14
C LEU A 106 7.20 4.15 2.43
N ARG A 107 8.23 4.14 3.29
CA ARG A 107 9.10 5.30 3.51
C ARG A 107 10.53 4.82 3.77
N PRO A 108 11.56 5.52 3.27
CA PRO A 108 12.94 5.15 3.53
C PRO A 108 13.28 5.34 5.02
N ALA A 109 14.26 4.57 5.52
CA ALA A 109 14.72 4.71 6.91
C ALA A 109 15.50 6.01 7.17
N SER A 110 16.10 6.58 6.13
CA SER A 110 16.83 7.84 6.13
C SER A 110 16.42 8.71 4.95
N GLU A 111 16.40 10.03 5.13
CA GLU A 111 16.17 10.99 4.02
C GLU A 111 17.41 11.19 3.13
N GLU A 112 18.51 10.49 3.43
CA GLU A 112 19.76 10.50 2.64
C GLU A 112 19.56 9.78 1.31
N GLY A 113 19.02 10.48 0.32
CA GLY A 113 18.76 9.94 -1.02
C GLY A 113 18.04 10.92 -1.94
N ASN A 114 17.91 10.58 -3.22
CA ASN A 114 17.08 11.37 -4.13
C ASN A 114 15.60 11.09 -3.82
N MET A 115 15.02 11.90 -2.95
CA MET A 115 13.64 11.83 -2.47
C MET A 115 12.63 11.65 -3.62
N ALA A 116 12.84 12.33 -4.75
CA ALA A 116 11.96 12.24 -5.91
C ALA A 116 11.99 10.85 -6.58
N MET A 117 13.17 10.22 -6.67
CA MET A 117 13.27 8.86 -7.20
C MET A 117 12.63 7.83 -6.26
N HIS A 118 12.78 7.99 -4.95
CA HIS A 118 12.11 7.09 -3.99
C HIS A 118 10.60 7.15 -4.12
N MET A 119 10.01 8.35 -4.24
CA MET A 119 8.56 8.49 -4.43
C MET A 119 8.05 7.76 -5.69
N VAL A 120 8.77 7.83 -6.81
CA VAL A 120 8.38 7.11 -8.03
C VAL A 120 8.37 5.61 -7.81
N PHE A 121 9.41 5.06 -7.19
CA PHE A 121 9.49 3.61 -6.97
C PHE A 121 8.50 3.10 -5.93
N GLN A 122 8.20 3.87 -4.88
CA GLN A 122 7.15 3.54 -3.91
C GLN A 122 5.79 3.37 -4.61
N ASN A 123 5.44 4.32 -5.49
CA ASN A 123 4.20 4.24 -6.26
C ASN A 123 4.20 2.99 -7.17
N GLN A 124 5.31 2.72 -7.85
CA GLN A 124 5.41 1.54 -8.71
C GLN A 124 5.28 0.21 -7.95
N VAL A 125 5.77 0.14 -6.70
CA VAL A 125 5.58 -1.04 -5.85
C VAL A 125 4.10 -1.26 -5.56
N VAL A 126 3.38 -0.21 -5.14
CA VAL A 126 1.94 -0.29 -4.86
C VAL A 126 1.15 -0.64 -6.12
N GLU A 127 1.45 0.01 -7.25
CA GLU A 127 0.84 -0.29 -8.54
C GLU A 127 1.04 -1.75 -8.96
N HIS A 128 2.25 -2.30 -8.76
CA HIS A 128 2.53 -3.69 -9.10
C HIS A 128 1.74 -4.66 -8.22
N ILE A 129 1.65 -4.41 -6.91
CA ILE A 129 0.89 -5.27 -6.00
C ILE A 129 -0.60 -5.22 -6.34
N LEU A 130 -1.17 -4.04 -6.63
CA LEU A 130 -2.57 -3.90 -7.06
C LEU A 130 -2.84 -4.67 -8.36
N ASN A 131 -1.98 -4.49 -9.37
CA ASN A 131 -2.14 -5.16 -10.68
C ASN A 131 -1.92 -6.67 -10.63
N GLN A 132 -1.24 -7.19 -9.61
CA GLN A 132 -0.92 -8.61 -9.46
C GLN A 132 -1.54 -9.21 -8.19
N TYR A 133 -2.57 -8.56 -7.62
CA TYR A 133 -3.14 -8.90 -6.32
C TYR A 133 -3.45 -10.39 -6.20
N SER A 134 -4.23 -10.97 -7.11
CA SER A 134 -4.63 -12.38 -7.08
C SER A 134 -3.46 -13.37 -7.20
N TYR A 135 -2.36 -12.96 -7.86
CA TYR A 135 -1.16 -13.79 -7.97
C TYR A 135 -0.32 -13.74 -6.69
N ILE A 136 -0.26 -12.57 -6.05
CA ILE A 136 0.53 -12.35 -4.83
C ILE A 136 -0.19 -12.92 -3.60
N PHE A 137 -1.50 -12.71 -3.51
CA PHE A 137 -2.37 -13.17 -2.43
C PHE A 137 -3.40 -14.17 -2.96
N PRO A 138 -3.01 -15.43 -3.24
CA PRO A 138 -3.98 -16.47 -3.54
C PRO A 138 -4.92 -16.71 -2.36
N ASP A 139 -6.11 -17.23 -2.66
CA ASP A 139 -7.12 -17.64 -1.68
C ASP A 139 -6.60 -18.74 -0.73
#